data_AF-A0A6P2BLA7-F1
#
_entry.id   AF-A0A6P2BLA7-F1
#
_cell.length_a   1.000
_cell.length_b   1.000
_cell.length_c   1.000
_cell.angle_alpha   90.00
_cell.angle_beta   90.00
_cell.angle_gamma   90.00
#
_symmetry.space_group_name_H-M   'P 1'
#
loop_
_entity.id
_entity.type
_entity.pdbx_description
1 polymer ?
#
loop_
_entity_poly.entity_id
_entity_poly.type
_entity_poly.pdbx_seq_one_letter_code
_entity_poly.pdbx_strand_id
1 'polypeptide(L)'
;MRQAKAFVEEITSPPSPDDSLLATNGWLCPEGRLYACAWQKHDDLTLALGYRHQSEIEEAGFCKLSRLEWLVEPRYRTTPLTEAQWKTISNWYERNGFPDEHYLRLTSKF
;
A
#
# COMPACT_ATOMS: atom_id res chain seq x y z
N MET A 1 -19.56 10.69 -11.46
CA MET A 1 -18.18 10.93 -10.99
C MET A 1 -18.13 10.66 -9.49
N ARG A 2 -17.58 9.53 -9.05
CA ARG A 2 -17.36 9.28 -7.60
C ARG A 2 -16.05 9.95 -7.23
N GLN A 3 -16.13 10.99 -6.40
CA GLN A 3 -14.96 11.65 -5.83
C GLN A 3 -14.23 10.65 -4.92
N ALA A 4 -12.94 10.44 -5.17
CA ALA A 4 -12.05 9.86 -4.17
C ALA A 4 -12.11 10.79 -2.94
N LYS A 5 -12.68 10.29 -1.84
CA LYS A 5 -12.70 11.00 -0.56
C LYS A 5 -11.27 10.99 -0.04
N ALA A 6 -10.52 12.07 -0.27
CA ALA A 6 -9.28 12.32 0.44
C ALA A 6 -9.62 12.66 1.91
N PHE A 7 -9.91 11.63 2.71
CA PHE A 7 -9.93 11.79 4.17
C PHE A 7 -8.48 11.75 4.65
N VAL A 8 -8.01 12.94 5.03
CA VAL A 8 -6.72 13.18 5.67
C VAL A 8 -6.87 12.76 7.12
N GLU A 9 -6.54 11.51 7.45
CA GLU A 9 -6.40 11.10 8.85
C GLU A 9 -4.93 11.23 9.28
N GLU A 10 -4.75 11.89 10.42
CA GLU A 10 -3.52 11.94 11.19
C GLU A 10 -3.12 10.51 11.57
N ILE A 11 -1.83 10.15 11.55
CA ILE A 11 -1.40 8.80 11.92
C ILE A 11 -1.64 8.64 13.44
N THR A 12 -2.76 8.04 13.80
CA THR A 12 -3.04 7.66 15.18
C THR A 12 -2.14 6.48 15.53
N SER A 13 -1.53 6.48 16.71
CA SER A 13 -0.87 5.29 17.25
C SER A 13 -1.85 4.49 18.11
N PRO A 14 -2.02 3.17 17.86
CA PRO A 14 -1.42 2.40 16.76
C PRO A 14 -2.09 2.68 15.40
N PRO A 15 -1.34 2.59 14.29
CA PRO A 15 -1.86 2.83 12.96
C PRO A 15 -2.98 1.83 12.64
N SER A 16 -4.13 2.36 12.25
CA SER A 16 -5.28 1.55 11.91
C SER A 16 -5.24 1.11 10.45
N PRO A 17 -5.68 -0.12 10.14
CA PRO A 17 -5.76 -0.56 8.77
C PRO A 17 -6.84 0.18 7.99
N ASP A 18 -6.58 0.40 6.71
CA ASP A 18 -7.58 0.83 5.74
C ASP A 18 -8.38 -0.37 5.24
N ASP A 19 -9.40 -0.74 6.02
CA ASP A 19 -10.35 -1.78 5.63
C ASP A 19 -11.25 -1.34 4.46
N SER A 20 -11.29 -0.04 4.15
CA SER A 20 -12.10 0.52 3.06
C SER A 20 -11.42 0.42 1.69
N LEU A 21 -10.10 0.21 1.67
CA LEU A 21 -9.24 0.14 0.49
C LEU A 21 -9.38 1.37 -0.42
N LEU A 22 -9.38 2.57 0.17
CA LEU A 22 -9.47 3.85 -0.54
C LEU A 22 -8.19 4.69 -0.41
N ALA A 23 -7.19 4.19 0.31
CA ALA A 23 -5.94 4.89 0.52
C ALA A 23 -5.22 5.17 -0.80
N THR A 24 -4.52 6.30 -0.82
CA THR A 24 -3.67 6.72 -1.95
C THR A 24 -2.18 6.51 -1.68
N ASN A 25 -1.83 6.37 -0.40
CA ASN A 25 -0.48 6.12 0.10
C ASN A 25 -0.59 5.18 1.30
N GLY A 26 0.40 4.31 1.48
CA GLY A 26 0.43 3.42 2.63
C GLY A 26 1.45 2.30 2.50
N TRP A 27 1.37 1.37 3.43
CA TRP A 27 2.15 0.14 3.50
C TRP A 27 1.21 -1.06 3.57
N LEU A 28 1.37 -2.02 2.66
CA LEU A 28 0.62 -3.26 2.62
C LEU A 28 1.46 -4.38 3.23
N CYS A 29 1.01 -4.93 4.35
CA CYS A 29 1.74 -5.99 5.05
C CYS A 29 1.68 -7.33 4.30
N PRO A 30 2.57 -8.29 4.62
CA PRO A 30 2.58 -9.63 4.01
C PRO A 30 1.26 -10.39 4.15
N GLU A 31 0.48 -10.11 5.19
CA GLU A 31 -0.83 -10.73 5.46
C GLU A 31 -1.97 -10.10 4.66
N GLY A 32 -1.70 -9.08 3.83
CA GLY A 32 -2.70 -8.42 2.99
C GLY A 32 -3.46 -7.28 3.67
N ARG A 33 -2.98 -6.74 4.79
CA ARG A 33 -3.59 -5.58 5.43
C ARG A 33 -2.91 -4.29 4.99
N LEU A 34 -3.70 -3.36 4.46
CA LEU A 34 -3.23 -2.04 4.04
C LEU A 34 -3.28 -1.08 5.23
N TYR A 35 -2.17 -0.43 5.54
CA TYR A 35 -2.11 0.68 6.49
C TYR A 35 -1.92 1.98 5.70
N ALA A 36 -2.90 2.87 5.77
CA ALA A 36 -2.88 4.12 5.02
C ALA A 36 -2.03 5.18 5.71
N CYS A 37 -1.47 6.09 4.92
CA CYS A 37 -0.88 7.32 5.43
C CYS A 37 -1.26 8.52 4.57
N ALA A 38 -1.16 9.71 5.14
CA ALA A 38 -1.27 10.95 4.39
C ALA A 38 -0.07 11.15 3.44
N TRP A 39 -0.20 12.13 2.55
CA TRP A 39 0.87 12.45 1.59
C TRP A 39 2.17 12.80 2.31
N GLN A 40 3.29 12.21 1.86
CA GLN A 40 4.61 12.34 2.47
C GLN A 40 4.72 11.84 3.92
N LYS A 41 3.81 10.94 4.36
CA LYS A 41 3.82 10.38 5.71
C LYS A 41 4.19 8.90 5.79
N HIS A 42 4.89 8.36 4.77
CA HIS A 42 5.40 6.99 4.81
C HIS A 42 6.40 6.75 5.93
N ASP A 43 7.32 7.69 6.19
CA ASP A 43 8.31 7.55 7.26
C ASP A 43 7.65 7.55 8.64
N ASP A 44 6.69 8.47 8.86
CA ASP A 44 5.90 8.52 10.09
C ASP A 44 5.11 7.22 10.31
N LEU A 45 4.51 6.66 9.24
CA LEU A 45 3.80 5.37 9.31
C LEU A 45 4.77 4.20 9.55
N THR A 46 5.95 4.22 8.94
CA THR A 46 7.01 3.22 9.16
C THR A 46 7.41 3.19 10.63
N LEU A 47 7.64 4.36 11.23
CA LEU A 47 7.94 4.49 12.66
C LEU A 47 6.79 3.99 13.53
N ALA A 48 5.54 4.35 13.18
CA ALA A 48 4.35 3.91 13.91
C ALA A 48 4.10 2.40 13.82
N LEU A 49 4.56 1.74 12.74
CA LEU A 49 4.54 0.29 12.57
C LEU A 49 5.73 -0.41 13.25
N GLY A 50 6.61 0.34 13.93
CA GLY A 50 7.72 -0.20 14.71
C GLY A 50 9.04 -0.38 13.94
N TYR A 51 9.15 0.18 12.74
CA TYR A 51 10.35 0.10 11.90
C TYR A 51 11.09 1.44 11.87
N ARG A 52 12.41 1.44 11.73
CA ARG A 52 13.22 2.66 11.74
C ARG A 52 13.28 3.34 10.38
N HIS A 53 13.28 2.54 9.31
CA HIS A 53 13.47 3.02 7.94
C HIS A 53 12.62 2.26 6.93
N GLN A 54 12.34 2.88 5.79
CA GLN A 54 11.57 2.25 4.71
C GLN A 54 12.25 0.99 4.15
N SER A 55 13.58 0.92 4.20
CA SER A 55 14.31 -0.30 3.82
C SER A 55 13.98 -1.47 4.74
N GLU A 56 13.89 -1.23 6.06
CA GLU A 56 13.62 -2.25 7.07
C GLU A 56 12.19 -2.81 6.94
N ILE A 57 11.21 -1.95 6.68
CA ILE A 57 9.81 -2.39 6.48
C ILE A 57 9.63 -3.11 5.12
N GLU A 58 10.31 -2.67 4.05
CA GLU A 58 10.35 -3.41 2.79
C GLU A 58 11.05 -4.77 2.97
N GLU A 59 12.15 -4.81 3.72
CA GLU A 59 12.83 -6.06 4.10
C GLU A 59 11.93 -6.98 4.94
N ALA A 60 11.02 -6.43 5.73
CA ALA A 60 10.00 -7.20 6.45
C ALA A 60 8.88 -7.73 5.52
N GLY A 61 8.90 -7.40 4.23
CA GLY A 61 7.96 -7.91 3.22
C GLY A 61 6.76 -7.01 2.94
N PHE A 62 6.76 -5.77 3.46
CA PHE A 62 5.70 -4.82 3.12
C PHE A 62 5.87 -4.28 1.70
N CYS A 63 4.74 -4.06 1.03
CA CYS A 63 4.69 -3.42 -0.28
C CYS A 63 4.22 -1.96 -0.14
N LYS A 64 4.86 -1.04 -0.85
CA LYS A 64 4.53 0.38 -0.79
C LYS A 64 3.41 0.72 -1.77
N LEU A 65 2.38 1.42 -1.26
CA LEU A 65 1.45 2.20 -2.08
C LEU A 65 1.87 3.66 -2.01
N SER A 66 2.10 4.30 -3.16
CA SER A 66 2.50 5.71 -3.21
C SER A 66 1.86 6.38 -4.41
N ARG A 67 1.11 7.46 -4.18
CA ARG A 67 0.46 8.25 -5.24
C ARG A 67 -0.37 7.39 -6.19
N LEU A 68 -1.18 6.48 -5.64
CA LEU A 68 -2.02 5.54 -6.39
C LEU A 68 -1.24 4.48 -7.19
N GLU A 69 0.07 4.38 -6.99
CA GLU A 69 0.90 3.37 -7.63
C GLU A 69 1.44 2.38 -6.60
N TRP A 70 1.23 1.09 -6.88
CA TRP A 70 1.87 0.01 -6.14
C TRP A 70 3.31 -0.17 -6.62
N LEU A 71 4.27 -0.04 -5.70
CA LEU A 71 5.67 -0.36 -5.98
C LEU A 71 5.89 -1.85 -5.78
N VAL A 72 5.34 -2.64 -6.71
CA VAL A 72 5.44 -4.11 -6.75
C VAL A 72 6.84 -4.61 -7.06
N GLU A 73 7.67 -3.76 -7.68
CA GLU A 73 9.12 -3.94 -7.74
C GLU A 73 9.72 -3.31 -6.48
N PRO A 74 10.02 -4.11 -5.44
CA PRO A 74 10.60 -3.61 -4.20
C PRO A 74 11.98 -2.99 -4.46
N ARG A 75 12.28 -1.89 -3.76
CA ARG A 75 13.54 -1.15 -3.98
C ARG A 75 14.71 -1.82 -3.29
N TYR A 76 14.46 -2.49 -2.15
CA TYR A 76 15.51 -3.04 -1.31
C TYR A 76 15.52 -4.57 -1.22
N ARG A 77 14.38 -5.25 -1.42
CA ARG A 77 14.30 -6.72 -1.29
C ARG A 77 13.46 -7.35 -2.39
N THR A 78 14.05 -8.12 -3.30
CA THR A 78 13.41 -8.79 -4.46
C THR A 78 12.42 -9.93 -4.14
N THR A 79 11.84 -9.97 -2.94
CA THR A 79 10.91 -11.05 -2.58
C THR A 79 9.56 -10.83 -3.27
N PRO A 80 8.99 -11.87 -3.92
CA PRO A 80 7.68 -11.74 -4.57
C PRO A 80 6.58 -11.46 -3.53
N LEU A 81 5.56 -10.72 -3.95
CA LEU A 81 4.38 -10.46 -3.11
C LEU A 81 3.62 -11.75 -2.80
N THR A 82 3.03 -11.80 -1.60
CA THR A 82 2.21 -12.92 -1.17
C THR A 82 0.86 -12.92 -1.90
N GLU A 83 0.17 -14.07 -1.91
CA GLU A 83 -1.18 -14.18 -2.45
C GLU A 83 -2.17 -13.23 -1.75
N ALA A 84 -2.03 -13.03 -0.43
CA ALA A 84 -2.87 -12.12 0.34
C ALA A 84 -2.67 -10.65 -0.07
N GLN A 85 -1.42 -10.28 -0.37
CA GLN A 85 -1.10 -8.95 -0.90
C GLN A 85 -1.71 -8.76 -2.29
N TRP A 86 -1.54 -9.72 -3.19
CA TRP A 86 -2.13 -9.66 -4.53
C TRP A 86 -3.66 -9.55 -4.50
N LYS A 87 -4.31 -10.32 -3.63
CA LYS A 87 -5.76 -10.23 -3.42
C LYS A 87 -6.18 -8.82 -2.98
N THR A 88 -5.42 -8.21 -2.08
CA THR A 88 -5.72 -6.87 -1.58
C THR A 88 -5.50 -5.79 -2.63
N ILE A 89 -4.41 -5.91 -3.41
CA ILE A 89 -4.15 -5.03 -4.55
C ILE A 89 -5.29 -5.12 -5.56
N SER A 90 -5.69 -6.33 -5.95
CA SER A 90 -6.81 -6.55 -6.87
C SER A 90 -8.11 -5.92 -6.36
N ASN A 91 -8.48 -6.17 -5.11
CA ASN A 91 -9.65 -5.57 -4.48
C ASN A 91 -9.57 -4.04 -4.43
N TRP A 92 -8.38 -3.48 -4.18
CA TRP A 92 -8.16 -2.03 -4.17
C TRP A 92 -8.38 -1.42 -5.57
N TYR A 93 -7.91 -2.09 -6.63
CA TYR A 93 -8.16 -1.67 -8.02
C TYR A 93 -9.66 -1.66 -8.36
N GLU A 94 -10.35 -2.76 -8.06
CA GLU A 94 -11.79 -2.90 -8.26
C GLU A 94 -12.56 -1.82 -7.49
N ARG A 95 -12.20 -1.59 -6.22
CA ARG A 95 -12.88 -0.65 -5.34
C ARG A 95 -12.71 0.81 -5.76
N ASN A 96 -11.53 1.17 -6.25
CA ASN A 96 -11.22 2.53 -6.71
C ASN A 96 -11.63 2.77 -8.17
N GLY A 97 -12.08 1.74 -8.89
CA GLY A 97 -12.56 1.86 -10.27
C GLY A 97 -11.45 2.24 -11.26
N PHE A 98 -10.23 1.80 -11.00
CA PHE A 98 -9.12 1.98 -11.92
C PHE A 98 -9.31 1.08 -13.16
N PRO A 99 -8.86 1.53 -14.34
CA PRO A 99 -8.89 0.69 -15.54
C PRO A 99 -8.06 -0.59 -15.36
N ASP A 100 -8.58 -1.73 -15.83
CA ASP A 100 -7.93 -3.04 -15.77
C ASP A 100 -6.52 -3.03 -16.40
N GLU A 101 -6.32 -2.21 -17.44
CA GLU A 101 -5.02 -2.00 -18.08
C GLU A 101 -3.93 -1.54 -17.10
N HIS A 102 -4.26 -0.76 -16.07
CA HIS A 102 -3.30 -0.29 -15.08
C HIS A 102 -2.90 -1.40 -14.11
N TYR A 103 -3.85 -2.26 -13.74
CA TYR A 103 -3.59 -3.47 -12.96
C TYR A 103 -2.74 -4.48 -13.76
N LEU A 104 -3.09 -4.70 -15.03
CA LEU A 104 -2.37 -5.60 -15.93
C LEU A 104 -0.91 -5.17 -16.15
N ARG A 105 -0.62 -3.86 -16.18
CA ARG A 105 0.75 -3.33 -16.26
C ARG A 105 1.61 -3.74 -15.06
N LEU A 106 1.02 -3.92 -13.88
CA LEU A 106 1.74 -4.38 -12.69
C LEU A 106 2.04 -5.88 -12.75
N THR A 107 1.14 -6.68 -13.31
CA THR A 107 1.29 -8.13 -13.38
C THR A 107 2.09 -8.60 -14.59
N SER A 108 2.14 -7.82 -15.68
CA SER A 108 2.84 -8.21 -16.93
C SER A 108 4.37 -8.18 -16.84
N LYS A 109 4.93 -7.73 -15.72
CA LYS A 109 6.38 -7.66 -15.47
C LYS A 109 6.92 -8.87 -14.68
N PHE A 110 6.03 -9.78 -14.25
CA PHE A 110 6.34 -10.99 -13.49
C PHE A 110 5.71 -12.20 -14.17
#